data_AF-A0A7K2W738-F1
#
_entry.id   AF-A0A7K2W738-F1
#
_cell.length_a   1.000
_cell.length_b   1.000
_cell.length_c   1.000
_cell.angle_alpha   90.00
_cell.angle_beta   90.00
_cell.angle_gamma   90.00
#
_symmetry.space_group_name_H-M   'P 1'
#
loop_
_entity.id
_entity.type
_entity.pdbx_description
1 polymer ?
#
loop_
_entity_poly.entity_id
_entity_poly.type
_entity_poly.pdbx_seq_one_letter_code
_entity_poly.pdbx_strand_id
1 'polypeptide(L)' 'MPAPTPTPSPRPSPHPTPARPVHYPAYHPASRPRPPRDSPSPLTFTLLIAAPAVFAVAALRPR' A
#
# COMPACT_ATOMS: atom_id res chain seq x y z
N MET A 1 4.54 73.89 -32.41
CA MET A 1 4.61 72.42 -32.51
C MET A 1 3.78 71.84 -31.37
N PRO A 2 2.76 70.99 -31.62
CA PRO A 2 2.00 70.41 -30.52
C PRO A 2 2.84 69.37 -29.77
N ALA A 3 2.72 69.34 -28.44
CA ALA A 3 3.49 68.46 -27.56
C ALA A 3 3.06 66.99 -27.71
N PRO A 4 3.98 66.02 -27.54
CA PRO A 4 3.65 64.61 -27.65
C PRO A 4 2.76 64.15 -26.48
N THR A 5 1.72 63.39 -26.80
CA THR A 5 0.82 62.75 -25.82
C THR A 5 1.57 61.68 -25.03
N PRO A 6 1.45 61.64 -23.69
CA PRO A 6 2.10 60.61 -22.88
C PRO A 6 1.47 59.22 -23.10
N THR A 7 2.33 58.21 -23.21
CA THR A 7 1.92 56.79 -23.31
C THR A 7 1.28 56.31 -22.00
N PRO A 8 0.13 55.63 -22.04
CA PRO A 8 -0.50 55.09 -20.83
C PRO A 8 0.34 53.96 -20.21
N SER A 9 0.45 53.97 -18.88
CA SER A 9 1.23 53.00 -18.12
C SER A 9 0.54 51.64 -18.06
N PRO A 10 1.27 50.50 -18.03
CA PRO A 10 0.69 49.17 -17.97
C PRO A 10 -0.11 48.96 -16.67
N ARG A 11 -1.33 48.43 -16.80
CA ARG A 11 -2.17 48.09 -15.65
C ARG A 11 -1.68 46.78 -15.01
N PRO A 12 -1.57 46.70 -13.66
CA PRO A 12 -1.20 45.45 -12.99
C PRO A 12 -2.23 44.34 -13.22
N SER A 13 -1.76 43.14 -13.56
CA SER A 13 -2.60 41.95 -13.70
C SER A 13 -3.16 41.48 -12.35
N PRO A 14 -4.39 40.92 -12.31
CA PRO A 14 -4.95 40.34 -11.08
C PRO A 14 -4.06 39.22 -10.55
N HIS A 15 -3.71 39.30 -9.27
CA HIS A 15 -2.92 38.28 -8.59
C HIS A 15 -3.81 37.07 -8.23
N PRO A 16 -3.38 35.82 -8.48
CA PRO A 16 -4.15 34.64 -8.09
C PRO A 16 -4.37 34.62 -6.58
N THR A 17 -5.63 34.51 -6.17
CA THR A 17 -6.01 34.43 -4.76
C THR A 17 -5.76 33.00 -4.26
N PRO A 18 -5.14 32.79 -3.08
CA PRO A 18 -4.90 31.45 -2.57
C PRO A 18 -6.23 30.72 -2.29
N ALA A 19 -6.35 29.50 -2.83
CA ALA A 19 -7.51 28.65 -2.63
C ALA A 19 -7.65 28.22 -1.16
N ARG A 20 -8.90 28.04 -0.69
CA ARG A 20 -9.17 27.56 0.66
C ARG A 20 -8.63 26.13 0.83
N PRO A 21 -7.91 25.82 1.93
CA PRO A 21 -7.46 24.47 2.21
C PRO A 21 -8.64 23.49 2.28
N VAL A 22 -8.53 22.36 1.57
CA VAL A 22 -9.51 21.27 1.60
C VAL A 22 -9.08 20.27 2.67
N HIS A 23 -9.99 19.92 3.57
CA HIS A 23 -9.74 18.90 4.58
C HIS A 23 -9.97 17.51 4.00
N TYR A 24 -8.94 16.67 3.98
CA TYR A 24 -9.03 15.27 3.60
C TYR A 24 -9.05 14.39 4.85
N PRO A 25 -9.84 13.30 4.87
CA PRO A 25 -9.76 12.33 5.95
C PRO A 25 -8.41 11.61 5.92
N ALA A 26 -7.93 11.21 7.09
CA ALA A 26 -6.76 10.36 7.20
C ALA A 26 -7.08 8.98 6.61
N TYR A 27 -6.36 8.59 5.56
CA TYR A 27 -6.43 7.25 5.02
C TYR A 27 -5.68 6.29 5.96
N HIS A 28 -6.38 5.27 6.45
CA HIS A 28 -5.77 4.18 7.21
C HIS A 28 -5.89 2.88 6.40
N PRO A 29 -4.77 2.26 5.99
CA PRO A 29 -4.81 0.96 5.33
C PRO A 29 -5.37 -0.08 6.31
N ALA A 30 -6.21 -0.98 5.81
CA ALA A 30 -6.72 -2.09 6.60
C ALA A 30 -5.57 -2.96 7.11
N SER A 31 -5.58 -3.30 8.40
CA SER A 31 -4.62 -4.25 8.97
C SER A 31 -4.82 -5.63 8.36
N ARG A 32 -3.76 -6.24 7.83
CA ARG A 32 -3.83 -7.62 7.33
C ARG A 32 -4.20 -8.55 8.49
N PRO A 33 -5.24 -9.39 8.35
CA PRO A 33 -5.60 -10.33 9.39
C PRO A 33 -4.41 -11.26 9.67
N ARG A 34 -4.10 -11.44 10.97
CA ARG A 34 -3.11 -12.41 11.41
C ARG A 34 -3.64 -13.82 11.12
N PRO A 35 -2.78 -14.76 10.69
CA PRO A 35 -3.19 -16.16 10.54
C PRO A 35 -3.87 -16.66 11.82
N PRO A 36 -4.94 -17.45 11.71
CA PRO A 36 -5.59 -18.08 12.85
C PRO A 36 -4.54 -18.81 13.69
N ARG A 37 -4.55 -18.58 15.01
CA ARG A 37 -3.57 -19.24 15.91
C ARG A 37 -3.82 -20.74 16.04
N ASP A 38 -5.04 -21.17 15.72
CA ASP A 38 -5.53 -22.53 15.98
C ASP A 38 -5.57 -23.41 14.72
N SER A 39 -5.01 -22.95 13.60
CA SER A 39 -4.89 -23.79 12.41
C SER A 39 -3.75 -24.80 12.57
N PRO A 40 -3.96 -26.10 12.25
CA PRO A 40 -2.87 -27.07 12.23
C PRO A 40 -1.77 -26.60 11.28
N SER A 41 -0.51 -26.76 11.72
CA SER A 41 0.65 -26.41 10.90
C SER A 41 0.60 -27.17 9.56
N PRO A 42 0.95 -26.55 8.43
CA PRO A 42 1.06 -27.23 7.14
C PRO A 42 1.98 -28.46 7.19
N LEU A 43 3.00 -28.43 8.05
CA LEU A 43 3.88 -29.58 8.31
C LEU A 43 3.13 -30.69 9.03
N THR A 44 2.32 -30.37 10.03
CA THR A 44 1.48 -31.36 10.73
C THR A 44 0.51 -32.01 9.75
N PHE A 45 -0.13 -31.24 8.87
CA PHE A 45 -1.02 -31.79 7.85
C PHE A 45 -0.28 -32.72 6.87
N THR A 46 0.87 -32.26 6.36
CA THR A 46 1.71 -33.07 5.47
C THR A 46 2.18 -34.35 6.16
N LEU A 47 2.58 -34.27 7.44
CA LEU A 47 2.99 -35.42 8.22
C LEU A 47 1.83 -36.37 8.47
N LEU A 48 0.62 -35.91 8.77
CA LEU A 48 -0.53 -36.81 8.92
C LEU A 48 -0.81 -37.63 7.65
N ILE A 49 -0.63 -37.01 6.48
CA ILE A 49 -0.82 -37.69 5.19
C ILE A 49 0.36 -38.62 4.86
N ALA A 50 1.59 -38.12 5.01
CA ALA A 50 2.78 -38.82 4.56
C ALA A 50 3.37 -39.78 5.60
N ALA A 51 3.00 -39.67 6.88
CA ALA A 51 3.56 -40.45 7.97
C ALA A 51 3.52 -41.97 7.72
N PRO A 52 2.42 -42.56 7.23
CA PRO A 52 2.40 -44.00 6.97
C PRO A 52 3.44 -44.43 5.93
N ALA A 53 3.62 -43.63 4.87
CA ALA A 53 4.60 -43.90 3.82
C ALA A 53 6.03 -43.72 4.33
N VAL A 54 6.31 -42.64 5.05
CA VAL A 54 7.63 -42.39 5.67
C VAL A 54 7.97 -43.50 6.66
N PHE A 55 7.01 -43.96 7.45
CA PHE A 55 7.19 -45.04 8.40
C PHE A 55 7.52 -46.36 7.70
N ALA A 56 6.79 -46.72 6.63
CA ALA A 56 7.06 -47.92 5.84
C ALA A 56 8.45 -47.89 5.19
N VAL A 57 8.85 -46.74 4.63
CA VAL A 57 10.18 -46.55 4.05
C VAL A 57 11.26 -46.65 5.13
N ALA A 58 11.06 -46.05 6.30
CA ALA A 58 11.99 -46.13 7.42
C ALA A 58 12.15 -47.56 7.95
N ALA A 59 11.08 -48.35 7.95
CA ALA A 59 11.11 -49.76 8.35
C ALA A 59 11.84 -50.65 7.34
N LEU A 60 11.69 -50.36 6.04
CA LEU A 60 12.32 -51.14 4.97
C LEU A 60 13.79 -50.77 4.76
N ARG A 61 14.19 -49.54 5.12
CA ARG A 61 15.56 -49.08 4.97
C ARG A 61 16.48 -49.99 5.80
N PRO A 62 17.36 -50.79 5.16
CA PRO A 62 18.40 -51.50 5.90
C PRO A 62 19.26 -50.42 6.55
N ARG A 63 19.41 -50.49 7.87
CA ARG A 63 20.21 -49.54 8.64
C ARG A 63 21.67 -49.57 8.23
#